data_AF-A0A7W1JPK9-F1
#
_entry.id   AF-A0A7W1JPK9-F1
#
_cell.length_a   1.000
_cell.length_b   1.000
_cell.length_c   1.000
_cell.angle_alpha   90.00
_cell.angle_beta   90.00
_cell.angle_gamma   90.00
#
_symmetry.space_group_name_H-M   'P 1'
#
loop_
_entity.id
_entity.type
_entity.pdbx_description
1 polymer ?
#
loop_
_entity_poly.entity_id
_entity_poly.type
_entity_poly.pdbx_seq_one_letter_code
_entity_poly.pdbx_strand_id
1 'polypeptide(L)'
;MSIAARDDAFSRLAESLPSDGDIEAQARGVLSILLERIRDGGRDVAPLENSPGTCPNCGTPTDSKRTPYCSERCKCVSAFVRRFRRSLAQGSLLEPEGQVALGQTFWHLMEGGRPLRVSIAPASAIKQVFKRTDGKCETCGAPATTVDNVGSG
;
A
#
# COMPACT_ATOMS: atom_id res chain seq x y z
N MET A 1 -3.63 -15.86 17.01
CA MET A 1 -4.52 -16.47 16.01
C MET A 1 -3.95 -17.85 15.67
N SER A 2 -4.76 -18.90 15.75
CA SER A 2 -4.34 -20.25 15.33
C SER A 2 -4.11 -20.29 13.82
N ILE A 3 -3.38 -21.30 13.34
CA ILE A 3 -3.19 -21.52 11.90
C ILE A 3 -4.54 -21.67 11.20
N ALA A 4 -5.45 -22.49 11.76
CA ALA A 4 -6.80 -22.67 11.21
C ALA A 4 -7.61 -21.36 11.14
N ALA A 5 -7.58 -20.53 12.18
CA ALA A 5 -8.29 -19.25 12.19
C ALA A 5 -7.70 -18.25 11.18
N ARG A 6 -6.38 -18.30 10.97
CA ARG A 6 -5.71 -17.49 9.95
C ARG A 6 -6.13 -17.91 8.55
N ASP A 7 -6.15 -19.22 8.29
CA ASP A 7 -6.46 -19.77 6.98
C ASP A 7 -7.94 -19.54 6.63
N ASP A 8 -8.86 -19.64 7.61
CA ASP A 8 -10.27 -19.21 7.47
C ASP A 8 -10.38 -17.73 7.12
N ALA A 9 -9.68 -16.85 7.86
CA ALA A 9 -9.70 -15.41 7.59
C ALA A 9 -9.17 -15.08 6.19
N PHE A 10 -8.17 -15.82 5.69
CA PHE A 10 -7.66 -15.65 4.34
C PHE A 10 -8.66 -16.10 3.27
N SER A 11 -9.32 -17.24 3.46
CA SER A 11 -10.36 -17.72 2.54
C SER A 11 -11.52 -16.73 2.43
N ARG A 12 -12.04 -16.27 3.57
CA ARG A 12 -13.12 -15.27 3.63
C ARG A 12 -12.72 -13.96 2.99
N LEU A 13 -11.48 -13.51 3.20
CA LEU A 13 -10.98 -12.31 2.55
C LEU A 13 -10.94 -12.52 1.04
N ALA A 14 -10.37 -13.62 0.54
CA ALA A 14 -10.28 -13.91 -0.89
C ALA A 14 -11.65 -13.93 -1.58
N GLU A 15 -12.66 -14.52 -0.94
CA GLU A 15 -14.05 -14.55 -1.45
C GLU A 15 -14.70 -13.16 -1.50
N SER A 16 -14.29 -12.25 -0.62
CA SER A 16 -14.88 -10.90 -0.54
C SER A 16 -14.26 -9.89 -1.52
N LEU A 17 -13.13 -10.23 -2.15
CA LEU A 17 -12.43 -9.31 -3.05
C LEU A 17 -13.08 -9.33 -4.46
N PRO A 18 -13.37 -8.15 -5.04
CA PRO A 18 -13.91 -8.08 -6.39
C PRO A 18 -12.83 -8.37 -7.45
N SER A 19 -13.24 -8.96 -8.57
CA SER A 19 -12.39 -9.23 -9.74
C SER A 19 -12.33 -8.05 -10.72
N ASP A 20 -13.36 -7.21 -10.74
CA ASP A 20 -13.54 -6.06 -11.61
C ASP A 20 -14.45 -5.01 -10.94
N GLY A 21 -14.60 -3.86 -11.60
CA GLY A 21 -15.49 -2.80 -11.15
C GLY A 21 -14.87 -1.41 -11.18
N ASP A 22 -15.48 -0.51 -10.42
CA ASP A 22 -15.03 0.86 -10.25
C ASP A 22 -13.68 0.96 -9.51
N ILE A 23 -13.22 2.18 -9.25
CA ILE A 23 -11.91 2.38 -8.65
C ILE A 23 -11.81 1.88 -7.20
N GLU A 24 -12.92 1.83 -6.46
CA GLU A 24 -12.94 1.22 -5.13
C GLU A 24 -12.83 -0.29 -5.23
N ALA A 25 -13.58 -0.90 -6.15
CA ALA A 25 -13.46 -2.33 -6.44
C ALA A 25 -12.04 -2.69 -6.86
N GLN A 26 -11.43 -1.94 -7.78
CA GLN A 26 -10.03 -2.15 -8.18
C GLN A 26 -9.05 -2.00 -7.00
N ALA A 27 -9.26 -0.99 -6.13
CA ALA A 27 -8.44 -0.82 -4.94
C ALA A 27 -8.58 -2.03 -3.99
N ARG A 28 -9.76 -2.62 -3.85
CA ARG A 28 -9.95 -3.83 -3.05
C ARG A 28 -9.30 -5.04 -3.74
N GLY A 29 -9.59 -5.23 -5.02
CA GLY A 29 -9.15 -6.37 -5.84
C GLY A 29 -7.63 -6.53 -5.87
N VAL A 30 -6.85 -5.45 -5.81
CA VAL A 30 -5.38 -5.52 -5.80
C VAL A 30 -4.79 -6.31 -4.63
N LEU A 31 -5.56 -6.51 -3.55
CA LEU A 31 -5.15 -7.36 -2.43
C LEU A 31 -5.11 -8.86 -2.80
N SER A 32 -5.78 -9.29 -3.87
CA SER A 32 -5.76 -10.69 -4.33
C SER A 32 -4.35 -11.16 -4.67
N ILE A 33 -3.53 -10.28 -5.25
CA ILE A 33 -2.11 -10.53 -5.57
C ILE A 33 -1.32 -10.96 -4.32
N LEU A 34 -1.59 -10.32 -3.18
CA LEU A 34 -0.95 -10.69 -1.90
C LEU A 34 -1.44 -12.04 -1.39
N LEU A 35 -2.73 -12.32 -1.52
CA LEU A 35 -3.33 -13.58 -1.07
C LEU A 35 -2.83 -14.76 -1.88
N GLU A 36 -2.78 -14.62 -3.20
CA GLU A 36 -2.19 -15.61 -4.10
C GLU A 36 -0.74 -15.87 -3.71
N ARG A 37 0.03 -14.81 -3.46
CA ARG A 37 1.44 -14.96 -3.08
C ARG A 37 1.64 -15.65 -1.74
N ILE A 38 0.75 -15.42 -0.78
CA ILE A 38 0.76 -16.08 0.53
C ILE A 38 0.36 -17.55 0.39
N ARG A 39 -0.65 -17.85 -0.42
CA ARG A 39 -1.14 -19.21 -0.69
C ARG A 39 -0.10 -20.08 -1.38
N ASP A 40 0.66 -19.50 -2.31
CA ASP A 40 1.73 -20.19 -3.03
C ASP A 40 2.99 -20.47 -2.16
N GLY A 41 2.84 -20.45 -0.83
CA GLY A 41 3.90 -20.75 0.12
C GLY A 41 4.95 -19.66 0.26
N GLY A 42 4.75 -18.48 -0.34
CA GLY A 42 5.49 -17.26 -0.03
C GLY A 42 7.02 -17.34 -0.01
N ARG A 43 7.68 -18.22 -0.78
CA ARG A 43 9.15 -18.49 -0.75
C ARG A 43 9.70 -18.85 0.65
N ASP A 44 10.68 -19.74 0.69
CA ASP A 44 11.59 -19.87 1.84
C ASP A 44 12.41 -18.58 2.01
N VAL A 45 11.78 -17.55 2.56
CA VAL A 45 12.47 -16.35 2.99
C VAL A 45 13.03 -16.66 4.36
N ALA A 46 14.35 -16.86 4.43
CA ALA A 46 15.04 -16.99 5.70
C ALA A 46 14.60 -15.84 6.63
N PRO A 47 14.29 -16.13 7.90
CA PRO A 47 13.97 -15.09 8.86
C PRO A 47 15.06 -14.03 8.84
N LEU A 48 14.67 -12.76 8.69
CA LEU A 48 15.62 -11.66 8.87
C LEU A 48 16.03 -11.64 10.33
N GLU A 49 17.33 -11.79 10.59
CA GLU A 49 17.89 -11.63 11.92
C GLU A 49 17.74 -10.16 12.34
N ASN A 50 17.05 -9.96 13.46
CA ASN A 50 16.78 -8.62 13.97
C ASN A 50 18.00 -8.14 14.77
N SER A 51 18.98 -7.60 14.05
CA SER A 51 20.22 -7.09 14.63
C SER A 51 20.14 -5.58 14.84
N PRO A 52 20.56 -5.07 16.01
CA PRO A 52 20.77 -3.64 16.19
C PRO A 52 21.67 -3.10 15.08
N GLY A 53 21.23 -2.04 14.39
CA GLY A 53 21.98 -1.45 13.27
C GLY A 53 21.66 -2.05 11.90
N THR A 54 20.68 -2.93 11.76
CA THR A 54 20.14 -3.35 10.45
C THR A 54 18.68 -2.99 10.27
N CYS A 55 18.28 -2.81 9.00
CA CYS A 55 16.93 -2.47 8.63
C CYS A 55 15.99 -3.67 8.88
N PRO A 56 14.93 -3.54 9.69
CA PRO A 56 14.05 -4.66 10.00
C PRO A 56 13.19 -5.10 8.81
N ASN A 57 13.20 -4.34 7.71
CA ASN A 57 12.48 -4.67 6.48
C ASN A 57 13.31 -5.49 5.49
N CYS A 58 14.62 -5.21 5.38
CA CYS A 58 15.46 -5.74 4.30
C CYS A 58 16.87 -6.18 4.74
N GLY A 59 17.22 -6.02 6.01
CA GLY A 59 18.52 -6.40 6.56
C GLY A 59 19.68 -5.44 6.24
N THR A 60 19.48 -4.42 5.39
CA THR A 60 20.53 -3.44 5.05
C THR A 60 21.02 -2.71 6.31
N PRO A 61 22.33 -2.55 6.52
CA PRO A 61 22.87 -1.74 7.61
C PRO A 61 22.26 -0.33 7.65
N THR A 62 22.04 0.20 8.84
CA THR A 62 21.46 1.51 9.09
C THR A 62 22.24 2.23 10.18
N ASP A 63 22.88 3.33 9.79
CA ASP A 63 23.59 4.23 10.72
C ASP A 63 22.65 5.26 11.37
N SER A 64 21.37 5.26 10.98
CA SER A 64 20.39 6.23 11.47
C SER A 64 20.06 5.99 12.95
N LYS A 65 20.34 7.00 13.78
CA LYS A 65 19.95 7.01 15.20
C LYS A 65 18.47 7.34 15.45
N ARG A 66 17.75 7.81 14.42
CA ARG A 66 16.35 8.27 14.54
C ARG A 66 15.33 7.24 14.08
N THR A 67 15.69 6.39 13.14
CA THR A 67 14.80 5.38 12.55
C THR A 67 15.59 4.10 12.26
N PRO A 68 15.03 2.92 12.54
CA PRO A 68 15.68 1.65 12.20
C PRO A 68 15.57 1.31 10.71
N TYR A 69 14.90 2.10 9.88
CA TYR A 69 14.70 1.80 8.45
C TYR A 69 15.74 2.49 7.56
N CYS A 70 16.28 1.77 6.58
CA CYS A 70 17.26 2.30 5.62
C CYS A 70 16.67 3.28 4.59
N SER A 71 15.35 3.31 4.44
CA SER A 71 14.65 4.18 3.48
C SER A 71 13.19 4.39 3.91
N GLU A 72 12.58 5.46 3.39
CA GLU A 72 11.13 5.68 3.59
C GLU A 72 10.31 4.55 2.96
N ARG A 73 10.75 4.01 1.82
CA ARG A 73 10.10 2.82 1.22
C ARG A 73 10.09 1.64 2.18
N CYS A 74 11.22 1.30 2.80
CA CYS A 74 11.29 0.21 3.78
C CYS A 74 10.38 0.46 4.99
N LYS A 75 10.32 1.70 5.46
CA LYS A 75 9.42 2.11 6.54
C LYS A 75 7.95 1.94 6.14
N CYS A 76 7.55 2.39 4.96
CA CYS A 76 6.19 2.26 4.44
C CYS A 76 5.78 0.79 4.21
N VAL A 77 6.65 -0.04 3.63
CA VAL A 77 6.40 -1.49 3.45
C VAL A 77 6.21 -2.16 4.80
N SER A 78 7.08 -1.91 5.77
CA SER A 78 6.95 -2.46 7.12
C SER A 78 5.68 -1.98 7.84
N ALA A 79 5.30 -0.71 7.68
CA ALA A 79 4.03 -0.20 8.20
C ALA A 79 2.83 -0.90 7.56
N PHE A 80 2.86 -1.10 6.24
CA PHE A 80 1.83 -1.82 5.51
C PHE A 80 1.68 -3.27 5.99
N VAL A 81 2.77 -4.03 6.09
CA VAL A 81 2.74 -5.43 6.57
C VAL A 81 2.16 -5.52 7.98
N ARG A 82 2.57 -4.62 8.89
CA ARG A 82 2.01 -4.56 10.26
C ARG A 82 0.52 -4.25 10.24
N ARG A 83 0.09 -3.29 9.43
CA ARG A 83 -1.33 -2.94 9.28
C ARG A 83 -2.14 -4.10 8.71
N PHE A 84 -1.67 -4.74 7.64
CA PHE A 84 -2.31 -5.90 7.03
C PHE A 84 -2.53 -7.02 8.06
N ARG A 85 -1.46 -7.42 8.76
CA ARG A 85 -1.53 -8.48 9.78
C ARG A 85 -2.49 -8.13 10.91
N ARG A 86 -2.45 -6.88 11.39
CA ARG A 86 -3.35 -6.40 12.44
C ARG A 86 -4.80 -6.38 11.99
N SER A 87 -5.08 -5.83 10.81
CA SER A 87 -6.44 -5.73 10.26
C SER A 87 -7.04 -7.10 9.97
N LEU A 88 -6.24 -8.05 9.48
CA LEU A 88 -6.67 -9.44 9.32
C LEU A 88 -7.00 -10.08 10.67
N ALA A 89 -6.10 -9.96 11.67
CA ALA A 89 -6.32 -10.53 12.99
C ALA A 89 -7.52 -9.93 13.74
N GLN A 90 -7.87 -8.67 13.44
CA GLN A 90 -9.01 -7.97 14.03
C GLN A 90 -10.30 -8.11 13.20
N GLY A 91 -10.25 -8.76 12.04
CA GLY A 91 -11.39 -8.86 11.11
C GLY A 91 -11.72 -7.58 10.35
N SER A 92 -11.12 -6.44 10.66
CA SER A 92 -11.37 -5.16 9.95
C SER A 92 -10.96 -5.17 8.48
N LEU A 93 -10.17 -6.15 8.04
CA LEU A 93 -9.85 -6.36 6.62
C LEU A 93 -10.97 -7.05 5.84
N LEU A 94 -11.97 -7.63 6.52
CA LEU A 94 -13.15 -8.21 5.87
C LEU A 94 -14.18 -7.14 5.49
N GLU A 95 -14.10 -5.96 6.12
CA GLU A 95 -14.95 -4.81 5.80
C GLU A 95 -14.44 -4.09 4.53
N PRO A 96 -15.34 -3.70 3.60
CA PRO A 96 -14.95 -3.04 2.34
C PRO A 96 -14.07 -1.81 2.52
N GLU A 97 -14.32 -0.97 3.52
CA GLU A 97 -13.56 0.25 3.78
C GLU A 97 -12.12 -0.08 4.20
N GLY A 98 -11.95 -1.15 4.99
CA GLY A 98 -10.64 -1.68 5.37
C GLY A 98 -9.86 -2.16 4.15
N GLN A 99 -10.53 -2.85 3.23
CA GLN A 99 -9.96 -3.32 1.97
C GLN A 99 -9.54 -2.16 1.07
N VAL A 100 -10.40 -1.14 0.90
CA VAL A 100 -10.09 0.06 0.10
C VAL A 100 -8.87 0.78 0.65
N ALA A 101 -8.84 1.04 1.97
CA ALA A 101 -7.74 1.79 2.58
C ALA A 101 -6.39 1.05 2.49
N LEU A 102 -6.41 -0.28 2.68
CA LEU A 102 -5.21 -1.10 2.58
C LEU A 102 -4.78 -1.29 1.13
N GLY A 103 -5.74 -1.53 0.25
CA GLY A 103 -5.56 -1.68 -1.18
C GLY A 103 -4.94 -0.45 -1.85
N GLN A 104 -5.45 0.76 -1.56
CA GLN A 104 -4.82 2.01 -1.98
C GLN A 104 -3.36 2.14 -1.52
N THR A 105 -3.06 1.67 -0.30
CA THR A 105 -1.69 1.72 0.24
C THR A 105 -0.80 0.73 -0.50
N PHE A 106 -1.31 -0.47 -0.79
CA PHE A 106 -0.57 -1.49 -1.54
C PHE A 106 -0.31 -1.03 -2.97
N TRP A 107 -1.32 -0.50 -3.65
CA TRP A 107 -1.21 0.05 -4.99
C TRP A 107 -0.11 1.12 -5.06
N HIS A 108 -0.08 2.04 -4.10
CA HIS A 108 0.98 3.05 -4.01
C HIS A 108 2.38 2.46 -3.77
N LEU A 109 2.49 1.42 -2.93
CA LEU A 109 3.77 0.74 -2.67
C LEU A 109 4.32 0.00 -3.89
N MET A 110 3.45 -0.42 -4.81
CA MET A 110 3.81 -1.00 -6.11
C MET A 110 4.16 0.07 -7.15
N GLU A 111 4.42 1.31 -6.72
CA GLU A 111 4.69 2.46 -7.59
C GLU A 111 3.53 2.81 -8.52
N GLY A 112 2.32 2.32 -8.20
CA GLY A 112 1.12 2.91 -8.77
C GLY A 112 0.82 4.27 -8.13
N GLY A 113 0.04 5.08 -8.82
CA GLY A 113 -0.52 6.30 -8.27
C GLY A 113 -1.53 6.03 -7.15
N ARG A 114 -2.26 7.05 -6.72
CA ARG A 114 -3.39 6.91 -5.79
C ARG A 114 -4.70 7.21 -6.52
N PRO A 115 -5.16 6.34 -7.43
CA PRO A 115 -6.21 6.69 -8.37
C PRO A 115 -7.55 7.03 -7.70
N LEU A 116 -7.90 6.39 -6.58
CA LEU A 116 -9.09 6.77 -5.82
C LEU A 116 -8.92 8.12 -5.08
N ARG A 117 -7.71 8.52 -4.66
CA ARG A 117 -7.49 9.91 -4.19
C ARG A 117 -7.59 10.93 -5.31
N VAL A 118 -7.18 10.56 -6.52
CA VAL A 118 -7.31 11.40 -7.72
C VAL A 118 -8.78 11.52 -8.13
N SER A 119 -9.55 10.42 -8.08
CA SER A 119 -10.95 10.42 -8.50
C SER A 119 -11.87 11.20 -7.58
N ILE A 120 -11.56 11.28 -6.28
CA ILE A 120 -12.32 12.09 -5.30
C ILE A 120 -11.86 13.54 -5.25
N ALA A 121 -10.78 13.91 -5.95
CA ALA A 121 -10.28 15.27 -5.93
C ALA A 121 -11.29 16.22 -6.61
N PRO A 122 -11.78 17.27 -5.92
CA PRO A 122 -12.70 18.21 -6.51
C PRO A 122 -12.11 18.86 -7.77
N ALA A 123 -12.91 19.03 -8.82
CA ALA A 123 -12.46 19.68 -10.06
C ALA A 123 -11.89 21.09 -9.80
N SER A 124 -12.39 21.80 -8.77
CA SER A 124 -11.85 23.08 -8.32
C SER A 124 -10.41 22.97 -7.78
N ALA A 125 -10.11 21.94 -7.00
CA ALA A 125 -8.77 21.69 -6.49
C ALA A 125 -7.79 21.34 -7.62
N ILE A 126 -8.22 20.50 -8.57
CA ILE A 126 -7.42 20.15 -9.77
C ILE A 126 -7.11 21.41 -10.58
N LYS A 127 -8.11 22.26 -10.85
CA LYS A 127 -7.93 23.54 -11.56
C LYS A 127 -6.98 24.47 -10.81
N GLN A 128 -7.05 24.52 -9.48
CA GLN A 128 -6.16 25.35 -8.68
C GLN A 128 -4.71 24.89 -8.80
N VAL A 129 -4.46 23.58 -8.84
CA VAL A 129 -3.11 23.02 -9.05
C VAL A 129 -2.60 23.39 -10.43
N PHE A 130 -3.37 23.14 -11.50
CA PHE A 130 -2.96 23.52 -12.86
C PHE A 130 -2.68 25.02 -13.01
N LYS A 131 -3.50 25.87 -12.36
CA LYS A 131 -3.26 27.31 -12.34
C LYS A 131 -1.96 27.67 -11.61
N ARG A 132 -1.67 27.01 -10.50
CA ARG A 132 -0.44 27.23 -9.70
C ARG A 132 0.81 26.82 -10.47
N THR A 133 0.75 25.72 -11.21
CA THR A 133 1.91 25.17 -11.92
C THR A 133 2.01 25.63 -13.38
N ASP A 134 1.16 26.57 -13.81
CA ASP A 134 1.11 27.05 -15.20
C ASP A 134 0.95 25.88 -16.21
N GLY A 135 0.16 24.88 -15.85
CA GLY A 135 -0.05 23.69 -16.67
C GLY A 135 1.18 22.78 -16.82
N LYS A 136 2.22 22.94 -16.00
CA LYS A 136 3.47 22.17 -16.10
C LYS A 136 3.64 21.18 -14.94
N CYS A 137 4.37 20.10 -15.22
CA CYS A 137 4.77 19.09 -14.25
C CYS A 137 5.84 19.68 -13.31
N GLU A 138 5.64 19.56 -12.00
CA GLU A 138 6.59 20.06 -11.00
C GLU A 138 7.91 19.28 -10.97
N THR A 139 7.95 18.06 -11.53
CA THR A 139 9.15 17.21 -11.57
C THR A 139 10.00 17.46 -12.82
N CYS A 140 9.38 17.58 -14.00
CA CYS A 140 10.11 17.62 -15.28
C CYS A 140 9.82 18.85 -16.15
N GLY A 141 8.87 19.71 -15.77
CA GLY A 141 8.53 20.93 -16.51
C GLY A 141 7.72 20.73 -17.80
N ALA A 142 7.47 19.48 -18.22
CA ALA A 142 6.63 19.18 -19.38
C ALA A 142 5.14 19.55 -19.13
N PRO A 143 4.32 19.74 -20.18
CA PRO A 143 2.88 19.94 -20.03
C PRO A 143 2.25 18.82 -19.20
N ALA A 144 1.56 19.20 -18.13
CA ALA A 144 0.87 18.27 -17.24
C ALA A 144 -0.54 17.98 -17.77
N THR A 145 -0.94 16.71 -17.72
CA THR A 145 -2.30 16.25 -18.09
C THR A 145 -3.08 15.70 -16.91
N THR A 146 -2.40 15.48 -15.78
CA THR A 146 -2.98 14.92 -14.55
C THR A 146 -2.41 15.61 -13.31
N VAL A 147 -3.11 15.46 -12.19
CA VAL A 147 -2.66 15.89 -10.85
C VAL A 147 -2.58 14.65 -9.98
N ASP A 148 -1.42 14.38 -9.40
CA ASP A 148 -1.23 13.30 -8.42
C ASP A 148 -0.64 13.86 -7.13
N ASN A 149 -0.87 13.13 -6.03
CA ASN A 149 -0.34 13.47 -4.73
C ASN A 149 1.07 12.89 -4.57
N VAL A 150 2.08 13.69 -4.92
CA VAL A 150 3.48 13.37 -4.64
C VAL A 150 3.84 13.93 -3.25
N GLY A 151 4.15 13.06 -2.28
CA GLY A 151 4.76 13.47 -1.01
C GLY A 151 3.84 13.82 0.18
N SER A 152 2.52 13.63 0.10
CA SER A 152 1.59 13.82 1.24
C SER A 152 1.24 12.49 1.94
N GLY A 153 2.29 11.79 2.39
CA GLY A 153 2.23 10.57 3.21
C GLY A 153 2.58 10.84 4.66
#